data_AF-A0A3A9XU43-F1
#
_entry.id   AF-A0A3A9XU43-F1
#
_cell.length_a   1.000
_cell.length_b   1.000
_cell.length_c   1.000
_cell.angle_alpha   90.00
_cell.angle_beta   90.00
_cell.angle_gamma   90.00
#
_symmetry.space_group_name_H-M   'P 1'
#
loop_
_entity.id
_entity.type
_entity.pdbx_description
1 polymer ?
#
loop_
_entity_poly.entity_id
_entity_poly.type
_entity_poly.pdbx_seq_one_letter_code
_entity_poly.pdbx_strand_id
1 'polypeptide(L)'
;MDVAEIRAAFEDVFDQAIVFHGFADHMRDYDVFIYATADPHTGIAPKHLRYRFKYCVRAVATSAVPPAVWKESLDERLVDYEQGVDLDGYVWGVKWQELYPGMRLLTDSPDAERWSQDLDLPLHEAVIGTNGHNVSLVFSDLAVDTVDVGFAPFVVTERGTGLQGPPF
;
A
#
# COMPACT_ATOMS: atom_id res chain seq x y z
N MET A 1 -13.42 5.80 -10.52
CA MET A 1 -13.98 6.56 -9.40
C MET A 1 -13.69 8.02 -9.61
N ASP A 2 -14.66 8.89 -9.33
CA ASP A 2 -14.40 10.33 -9.26
C ASP A 2 -13.66 10.70 -7.95
N VAL A 3 -13.28 11.98 -7.82
CA VAL A 3 -12.52 12.47 -6.65
C VAL A 3 -13.29 12.28 -5.33
N ALA A 4 -14.61 12.40 -5.34
CA ALA A 4 -15.42 12.26 -4.13
C ALA A 4 -15.52 10.78 -3.72
N GLU A 5 -15.70 9.88 -4.69
CA GLU A 5 -15.68 8.43 -4.49
C GLU A 5 -14.32 7.95 -3.98
N ILE A 6 -13.21 8.45 -4.53
CA ILE A 6 -11.86 8.12 -4.06
C ILE A 6 -11.68 8.55 -2.59
N ARG A 7 -12.11 9.76 -2.24
CA ARG A 7 -12.03 10.25 -0.86
C ARG A 7 -12.87 9.39 0.09
N ALA A 8 -14.10 9.05 -0.29
CA ALA A 8 -14.94 8.17 0.51
C ALA A 8 -14.28 6.80 0.72
N ALA A 9 -13.73 6.20 -0.34
CA ALA A 9 -13.02 4.93 -0.24
C ALA A 9 -11.79 4.99 0.67
N PHE A 10 -11.11 6.14 0.77
CA PHE A 10 -9.98 6.35 1.70
C PHE A 10 -10.43 6.42 3.16
N GLU A 11 -11.52 7.14 3.43
CA GLU A 11 -12.10 7.24 4.78
C GLU A 11 -12.63 5.89 5.28
N ASP A 12 -13.20 5.06 4.40
CA ASP A 12 -13.73 3.73 4.73
C ASP A 12 -12.68 2.76 5.31
N VAL A 13 -11.39 3.03 5.09
CA VAL A 13 -10.27 2.22 5.58
C VAL A 13 -9.35 2.97 6.52
N PHE A 14 -9.79 4.12 7.05
CA PHE A 14 -9.10 4.76 8.15
C PHE A 14 -8.96 3.80 9.34
N ASP A 15 -7.80 3.82 10.00
CA ASP A 15 -7.51 3.00 11.18
C ASP A 15 -7.57 1.47 10.92
N GLN A 16 -7.29 1.05 9.69
CA GLN A 16 -7.17 -0.36 9.28
C GLN A 16 -5.69 -0.77 9.12
N ALA A 17 -5.42 -2.04 8.81
CA ALA A 17 -4.04 -2.53 8.66
C ALA A 17 -3.66 -2.71 7.18
N ILE A 18 -2.58 -2.08 6.72
CA ILE A 18 -1.96 -2.44 5.44
C ILE A 18 -1.07 -3.66 5.65
N VAL A 19 -1.30 -4.72 4.89
CA VAL A 19 -0.55 -5.99 4.98
C VAL A 19 0.43 -6.19 3.83
N PHE A 20 0.21 -5.53 2.70
CA PHE A 20 1.13 -5.54 1.55
C PHE A 20 0.87 -4.32 0.67
N HIS A 21 1.92 -3.81 0.02
CA HIS A 21 1.76 -2.84 -1.05
C HIS A 21 2.91 -2.94 -2.06
N GLY A 22 2.62 -2.62 -3.32
CA GLY A 22 3.61 -2.68 -4.40
C GLY A 22 2.97 -2.54 -5.76
N PHE A 23 3.80 -2.45 -6.81
CA PHE A 23 3.28 -2.58 -8.17
C PHE A 23 2.65 -3.97 -8.36
N ALA A 24 1.53 -4.01 -9.08
CA ALA A 24 0.91 -5.23 -9.56
C ALA A 24 1.89 -6.02 -10.44
N ASP A 25 1.64 -7.31 -10.64
CA ASP A 25 2.48 -8.20 -11.44
C ASP A 25 2.69 -7.73 -12.88
N HIS A 26 1.71 -7.05 -13.48
CA HIS A 26 1.82 -6.39 -14.79
C HIS A 26 2.50 -5.01 -14.75
N MET A 27 3.04 -4.60 -13.60
CA MET A 27 3.92 -3.45 -13.36
C MET A 27 3.36 -2.04 -13.63
N ARG A 28 2.09 -1.90 -14.05
CA ARG A 28 1.48 -0.60 -14.35
C ARG A 28 0.70 0.01 -13.19
N ASP A 29 -0.01 -0.85 -12.46
CA ASP A 29 -0.91 -0.42 -11.39
C ASP A 29 -0.24 -0.66 -10.05
N TYR A 30 -0.61 0.10 -9.02
CA TYR A 30 -0.09 -0.08 -7.67
C TYR A 30 -1.19 -0.64 -6.78
N ASP A 31 -0.92 -1.76 -6.12
CA ASP A 31 -1.84 -2.40 -5.20
C ASP A 31 -1.47 -2.07 -3.76
N VAL A 32 -2.48 -1.76 -2.95
CA VAL A 32 -2.42 -1.71 -1.49
C VAL A 32 -3.44 -2.70 -0.95
N PHE A 33 -2.97 -3.68 -0.18
CA PHE A 33 -3.82 -4.68 0.45
C PHE A 33 -4.06 -4.32 1.90
N ILE A 34 -5.34 -4.22 2.25
CA ILE A 34 -5.81 -3.77 3.56
C ILE A 34 -6.57 -4.90 4.21
N TYR A 35 -6.20 -5.23 5.43
CA TYR A 35 -7.01 -6.06 6.31
C TYR A 35 -7.95 -5.14 7.09
N ALA A 36 -9.21 -5.12 6.67
CA ALA A 36 -10.26 -4.30 7.25
C ALA A 36 -11.02 -5.09 8.31
N THR A 37 -10.96 -4.62 9.56
CA THR A 37 -11.66 -5.14 10.71
C THR A 37 -12.79 -4.20 11.13
N ALA A 38 -13.96 -4.75 11.44
CA ALA A 38 -15.00 -4.00 12.12
C ALA A 38 -14.81 -4.05 13.63
N ASP A 39 -15.56 -3.23 14.37
CA ASP A 39 -15.66 -3.35 15.83
C ASP A 39 -16.02 -4.82 16.19
N PRO A 40 -15.20 -5.50 17.03
CA PRO A 40 -15.42 -6.90 17.41
C PRO A 40 -16.83 -7.20 17.95
N HIS A 41 -17.49 -6.22 18.57
CA HIS A 41 -18.83 -6.36 19.12
C HIS A 41 -19.93 -6.45 18.06
N THR A 42 -19.64 -6.06 16.82
CA THR A 42 -20.61 -6.10 15.70
C THR A 42 -20.74 -7.50 15.08
N GLY A 43 -19.77 -8.39 15.34
CA GLY A 43 -19.72 -9.73 14.73
C GLY A 43 -19.48 -9.72 13.22
N ILE A 44 -19.14 -8.58 12.62
CA ILE A 44 -18.80 -8.47 11.21
C ILE A 44 -17.42 -9.07 10.98
N ALA A 45 -17.35 -10.09 10.12
CA ALA A 45 -16.08 -10.73 9.80
C ALA A 45 -15.12 -9.75 9.11
N PRO A 46 -13.81 -9.79 9.46
CA PRO A 46 -12.79 -9.04 8.74
C PRO A 46 -12.74 -9.40 7.26
N LYS A 47 -12.27 -8.46 6.43
CA LYS A 47 -12.12 -8.64 4.99
C LYS A 47 -10.74 -8.21 4.53
N HIS A 48 -10.22 -8.87 3.51
CA HIS A 48 -9.07 -8.38 2.75
C HIS A 48 -9.57 -7.56 1.57
N LEU A 49 -9.18 -6.30 1.52
CA LEU A 49 -9.49 -5.37 0.44
C LEU A 49 -8.23 -5.14 -0.39
N ARG A 50 -8.39 -5.02 -1.70
CA ARG A 50 -7.35 -4.55 -2.62
C ARG A 50 -7.76 -3.18 -3.16
N TYR A 51 -6.94 -2.19 -2.85
CA TYR A 51 -6.99 -0.85 -3.42
C TYR A 51 -5.99 -0.79 -4.57
N ARG A 52 -6.52 -0.85 -5.79
CA ARG A 52 -5.72 -0.80 -7.02
C ARG A 52 -5.73 0.61 -7.60
N PHE A 53 -4.61 1.29 -7.46
CA PHE A 53 -4.31 2.58 -8.06
C PHE A 53 -3.87 2.37 -9.51
N LYS A 54 -4.80 2.56 -10.45
CA LYS A 54 -4.59 2.29 -11.88
C LYS A 54 -3.78 3.38 -12.54
N TYR A 55 -2.99 2.97 -13.54
CA TYR A 55 -2.10 3.87 -14.29
C TYR A 55 -1.17 4.63 -13.34
N CYS A 56 -0.55 3.92 -12.40
CA CYS A 56 0.31 4.52 -11.39
C CYS A 56 1.68 4.84 -12.01
N VAL A 57 1.93 6.13 -12.24
CA VAL A 57 3.15 6.62 -12.91
C VAL A 57 4.27 6.93 -11.93
N ARG A 58 3.96 7.06 -10.64
CA ARG A 58 4.95 7.27 -9.57
C ARG A 58 4.50 6.58 -8.29
N ALA A 59 5.42 5.85 -7.68
CA ALA A 59 5.28 5.35 -6.31
C ALA A 59 6.57 5.65 -5.54
N VAL A 60 6.44 6.38 -4.43
CA VAL A 60 7.55 6.72 -3.52
C VAL A 60 7.20 6.17 -2.15
N ALA A 61 8.08 5.34 -1.59
CA ALA A 61 7.96 4.86 -0.22
C ALA A 61 9.13 5.39 0.62
N THR A 62 8.84 5.96 1.77
CA THR A 62 9.82 6.39 2.77
C THR A 62 9.47 5.81 4.11
N SER A 63 10.46 5.70 5.01
CA SER A 63 10.17 5.27 6.38
C SER A 63 9.31 6.29 7.12
N ALA A 64 8.30 5.82 7.84
CA ALA A 64 7.63 6.58 8.90
C ALA A 64 8.34 6.41 10.26
N VAL A 65 9.09 5.32 10.43
CA VAL A 65 9.93 5.06 11.61
C VAL A 65 11.07 6.10 11.67
N PRO A 66 11.26 6.82 12.79
CA PRO A 66 12.34 7.80 12.94
C PRO A 66 13.75 7.16 12.96
N PRO A 67 14.82 7.90 12.60
CA PRO A 67 16.19 7.36 12.57
C PRO A 67 16.67 6.74 13.88
N ALA A 68 16.25 7.28 15.03
CA ALA A 68 16.61 6.74 16.35
C ALA A 68 16.01 5.35 16.56
N VAL A 69 14.71 5.20 16.27
CA VAL A 69 14.02 3.91 16.35
C VAL A 69 14.60 2.94 15.33
N TRP A 70 14.85 3.38 14.09
CA TRP A 70 15.53 2.57 13.07
C TRP A 70 16.83 1.94 13.57
N LYS A 71 17.64 2.70 14.29
CA LYS A 71 18.91 2.22 14.84
C LYS A 71 18.70 1.09 15.86
N GLU A 72 17.64 1.16 16.65
CA GLU A 72 17.24 0.10 17.59
C GLU A 72 16.59 -1.08 16.85
N SER A 73 15.96 -0.82 15.71
CA SER A 73 15.25 -1.82 14.90
C SER A 73 16.13 -2.65 13.94
N LEU A 74 17.46 -2.62 14.07
CA LEU A 74 18.37 -3.33 13.16
C LEU A 74 18.67 -4.78 13.57
N ASP A 75 18.19 -5.22 14.73
CA ASP A 75 18.35 -6.61 15.13
C ASP A 75 17.52 -7.52 14.22
N GLU A 76 18.17 -8.48 13.55
CA GLU A 76 17.52 -9.41 12.61
C GLU A 76 16.37 -10.21 13.26
N ARG A 77 16.39 -10.41 14.58
CA ARG A 77 15.29 -11.07 15.29
C ARG A 77 13.99 -10.28 15.19
N LEU A 78 14.04 -8.96 14.96
CA LEU A 78 12.86 -8.12 14.82
C LEU A 78 12.07 -8.37 13.52
N VAL A 79 12.63 -9.10 12.54
CA VAL A 79 11.87 -9.53 11.35
C VAL A 79 10.98 -10.75 11.59
N ASP A 80 11.09 -11.36 12.77
CA ASP A 80 10.25 -12.45 13.26
C ASP A 80 9.51 -11.99 14.52
N TYR A 81 8.18 -12.16 14.56
CA TYR A 81 7.39 -11.64 15.68
C TYR A 81 7.73 -12.33 17.00
N GLU A 82 7.83 -13.66 16.99
CA GLU A 82 8.03 -14.44 18.22
C GLU A 82 9.40 -14.17 18.84
N GLN A 83 10.41 -13.91 18.01
CA GLN A 83 11.76 -13.57 18.47
C GLN A 83 11.92 -12.09 18.84
N GLY A 84 11.15 -11.21 18.21
CA GLY A 84 11.29 -9.76 18.30
C GLY A 84 10.36 -9.07 19.30
N VAL A 85 9.24 -9.68 19.69
CA VAL A 85 8.18 -9.00 20.48
C VAL A 85 8.65 -8.41 21.81
N ASP A 86 9.66 -9.02 22.43
CA ASP A 86 10.22 -8.60 23.72
C ASP A 86 11.53 -7.79 23.58
N LEU A 87 11.94 -7.43 22.36
CA LEU A 87 13.12 -6.61 22.09
C LEU A 87 12.75 -5.14 21.94
N ASP A 88 13.73 -4.26 22.18
CA ASP A 88 13.60 -2.84 21.87
C ASP A 88 13.55 -2.60 20.35
N GLY A 89 12.87 -1.53 19.94
CA GLY A 89 12.76 -1.10 18.55
C GLY A 89 11.40 -1.43 17.91
N TYR A 90 11.35 -1.25 16.60
CA TYR A 90 10.17 -1.54 15.77
C TYR A 90 10.22 -3.00 15.30
N VAL A 91 9.22 -3.79 15.67
CA VAL A 91 9.12 -5.21 15.31
C VAL A 91 8.55 -5.36 13.89
N TRP A 92 9.42 -5.50 12.88
CA TRP A 92 9.01 -5.71 11.49
C TRP A 92 8.21 -7.00 11.26
N GLY A 93 8.45 -8.02 12.11
CA GLY A 93 7.81 -9.33 12.05
C GLY A 93 6.30 -9.33 12.29
N VAL A 94 5.71 -8.20 12.71
CA VAL A 94 4.25 -8.03 12.76
C VAL A 94 3.61 -8.14 11.38
N LYS A 95 4.35 -7.85 10.29
CA LYS A 95 3.91 -8.01 8.89
C LYS A 95 2.64 -7.22 8.52
N TRP A 96 2.39 -6.12 9.21
CA TRP A 96 1.39 -5.12 8.86
C TRP A 96 1.81 -3.76 9.38
N GLN A 97 1.22 -2.70 8.85
CA GLN A 97 1.40 -1.33 9.33
C GLN A 97 0.03 -0.67 9.48
N GLU A 98 -0.13 0.09 10.57
CA GLU A 98 -1.37 0.78 10.89
C GLU A 98 -1.60 1.92 9.90
N LEU A 99 -2.78 1.97 9.29
CA LEU A 99 -3.17 3.01 8.34
C LEU A 99 -3.62 4.27 9.09
N TYR A 100 -2.65 4.85 9.81
CA TYR A 100 -2.82 6.08 10.57
C TYR A 100 -1.64 7.04 10.26
N PRO A 101 -1.91 8.31 9.87
CA PRO A 101 -3.20 9.01 9.87
C PRO A 101 -4.12 8.70 8.67
N GLY A 102 -3.84 7.66 7.88
CA GLY A 102 -4.72 7.22 6.79
C GLY A 102 -4.29 7.68 5.40
N MET A 103 -5.22 7.61 4.45
CA MET A 103 -5.01 8.01 3.06
C MET A 103 -5.66 9.36 2.78
N ARG A 104 -5.02 10.20 1.97
CA ARG A 104 -5.63 11.43 1.48
C ARG A 104 -5.15 11.78 0.08
N LEU A 105 -6.03 12.40 -0.70
CA LEU A 105 -5.64 13.08 -1.93
C LEU A 105 -4.97 14.41 -1.61
N LEU A 106 -3.83 14.68 -2.26
CA LEU A 106 -3.24 16.01 -2.26
C LEU A 106 -3.99 16.90 -3.24
N THR A 107 -4.26 18.13 -2.81
CA THR A 107 -4.70 19.22 -3.68
C THR A 107 -3.48 19.86 -4.34
N ASP A 108 -3.62 20.29 -5.59
CA ASP A 108 -2.60 21.08 -6.31
C ASP A 108 -1.22 20.40 -6.35
N SER A 109 -1.19 19.10 -6.66
CA SER A 109 0.06 18.34 -6.80
C SER A 109 0.76 18.68 -8.12
N PRO A 110 1.97 19.30 -8.10
CA PRO A 110 2.69 19.63 -9.32
C PRO A 110 3.08 18.38 -10.14
N ASP A 111 3.34 17.27 -9.46
CA ASP A 111 3.66 16.00 -10.11
C ASP A 111 2.45 15.43 -10.84
N ALA A 112 1.26 15.43 -10.20
CA ALA A 112 0.03 14.97 -10.82
C ALA A 112 -0.39 15.87 -11.99
N GLU A 113 -0.22 17.19 -11.85
CA GLU A 113 -0.50 18.16 -12.93
C GLU A 113 0.39 17.91 -14.14
N ARG A 114 1.71 17.77 -13.94
CA ARG A 114 2.65 17.49 -15.03
C ARG A 114 2.27 16.18 -15.75
N TRP A 115 2.08 15.10 -15.01
CA TRP A 115 1.71 13.82 -15.61
C TRP A 115 0.35 13.85 -16.31
N SER A 116 -0.60 14.64 -15.79
CA SER A 116 -1.89 14.82 -16.44
C SER A 116 -1.77 15.47 -17.81
N GLN A 117 -0.91 16.49 -17.91
CA GLN A 117 -0.64 17.20 -19.16
C GLN A 117 0.08 16.30 -20.17
N ASP A 118 1.11 15.57 -19.72
CA ASP A 118 1.94 14.74 -20.58
C ASP A 118 1.18 13.53 -21.16
N LEU A 119 0.19 13.02 -20.43
CA LEU A 119 -0.57 11.82 -20.82
C LEU A 119 -1.99 12.11 -21.34
N ASP A 120 -2.44 13.37 -21.31
CA ASP A 120 -3.83 13.76 -21.62
C ASP A 120 -4.86 12.90 -20.84
N LEU A 121 -4.59 12.71 -19.54
CA LEU A 121 -5.37 11.86 -18.64
C LEU A 121 -5.44 12.51 -17.26
N PRO A 122 -6.58 12.50 -16.54
CA PRO A 122 -6.62 13.01 -15.16
C PRO A 122 -5.76 12.12 -14.25
N LEU A 123 -4.72 12.70 -13.63
CA LEU A 123 -3.91 12.08 -12.60
C LEU A 123 -4.13 12.81 -11.26
N HIS A 124 -3.98 12.05 -10.18
CA HIS A 124 -4.13 12.47 -8.80
C HIS A 124 -2.90 12.02 -8.00
N GLU A 125 -2.58 12.74 -6.94
CA GLU A 125 -1.61 12.29 -5.96
C GLU A 125 -2.31 11.87 -4.66
N ALA A 126 -2.09 10.63 -4.23
CA ALA A 126 -2.45 10.16 -2.90
C ALA A 126 -1.20 10.08 -2.03
N VAL A 127 -1.36 10.46 -0.76
CA VAL A 127 -0.40 10.13 0.31
C VAL A 127 -1.07 9.21 1.31
N ILE A 128 -0.36 8.16 1.66
CA ILE A 128 -0.75 7.08 2.56
C ILE A 128 0.21 7.14 3.73
N GLY A 129 -0.28 7.58 4.89
CA GLY A 129 0.49 7.63 6.13
C GLY A 129 0.24 6.38 6.95
N THR A 130 1.33 5.74 7.39
CA THR A 130 1.27 4.57 8.28
C THR A 130 2.35 4.65 9.35
N ASN A 131 2.33 3.73 10.32
CA ASN A 131 3.38 3.64 11.33
C ASN A 131 4.70 2.99 10.84
N GLY A 132 4.71 2.33 9.67
CA GLY A 132 5.90 1.71 9.08
C GLY A 132 6.48 2.56 7.95
N HIS A 133 5.66 2.82 6.93
CA HIS A 133 6.03 3.59 5.75
C HIS A 133 5.07 4.76 5.47
N ASN A 134 5.60 5.83 4.89
CA ASN A 134 4.82 6.81 4.16
C ASN A 134 4.91 6.50 2.67
N VAL A 135 3.77 6.42 1.99
CA VAL A 135 3.71 6.15 0.54
C VAL A 135 3.05 7.31 -0.18
N SER A 136 3.66 7.80 -1.26
CA SER A 136 3.07 8.78 -2.18
C SER A 136 2.92 8.16 -3.56
N LEU A 137 1.70 8.20 -4.11
CA LEU A 137 1.32 7.59 -5.38
C LEU A 137 0.75 8.65 -6.33
N VAL A 138 1.21 8.67 -7.58
CA VAL A 138 0.55 9.42 -8.67
C VAL A 138 -0.14 8.42 -9.58
N PHE A 139 -1.46 8.54 -9.72
CA PHE A 139 -2.34 7.54 -10.34
C PHE A 139 -3.56 8.19 -10.96
N SER A 140 -4.28 7.49 -11.86
CA SER A 140 -5.43 8.07 -12.55
C SER A 140 -6.77 7.66 -11.97
N ASP A 141 -6.91 6.39 -11.60
CA ASP A 141 -8.18 5.83 -11.14
C ASP A 141 -7.97 4.85 -9.98
N LEU A 142 -8.99 4.65 -9.15
CA LEU A 142 -9.00 3.70 -8.06
C LEU A 142 -10.05 2.61 -8.33
N ALA A 143 -9.65 1.36 -8.16
CA ALA A 143 -10.58 0.24 -8.00
C ALA A 143 -10.40 -0.39 -6.62
N VAL A 144 -11.52 -0.71 -5.98
CA VAL A 144 -11.54 -1.37 -4.67
C VAL A 144 -12.30 -2.68 -4.81
N ASP A 145 -11.64 -3.79 -4.51
CA ASP A 145 -12.21 -5.13 -4.57
C ASP A 145 -11.98 -5.88 -3.25
N THR A 146 -12.84 -6.83 -2.91
CA THR A 146 -12.51 -7.85 -1.89
C THR A 146 -11.64 -8.92 -2.53
N VAL A 147 -10.65 -9.43 -1.80
CA VAL A 147 -9.82 -10.55 -2.24
C VAL A 147 -10.01 -11.77 -1.34
N ASP A 148 -10.05 -12.94 -1.97
CA ASP A 148 -10.22 -14.20 -1.27
C ASP A 148 -8.93 -14.66 -0.59
N VAL A 149 -9.09 -15.49 0.43
CA VAL A 149 -7.98 -16.16 1.11
C VAL A 149 -7.20 -17.01 0.10
N GLY A 150 -5.87 -16.92 0.15
CA GLY A 150 -4.98 -17.61 -0.77
C GLY A 150 -4.60 -16.79 -2.00
N PHE A 151 -5.12 -15.57 -2.15
CA PHE A 151 -4.62 -14.64 -3.16
C PHE A 151 -3.12 -14.35 -2.95
N ALA A 152 -2.34 -14.44 -4.04
CA ALA A 152 -0.91 -14.13 -4.06
C ALA A 152 -0.66 -12.98 -5.04
N PRO A 153 -0.10 -11.83 -4.62
CA PRO A 153 0.14 -10.67 -5.50
C PRO A 153 1.04 -10.99 -6.70
N PHE A 154 1.99 -11.92 -6.50
CA PHE A 154 2.79 -12.50 -7.57
C PHE A 154 3.24 -13.90 -7.17
N VAL A 155 3.61 -14.72 -8.14
CA VAL A 155 4.20 -16.05 -7.93
C VAL A 155 5.45 -16.18 -8.78
N VAL A 156 6.57 -16.50 -8.15
CA VAL A 156 7.81 -16.85 -8.86
C VAL A 156 7.69 -18.30 -9.33
N THR A 157 7.88 -18.53 -10.61
CA THR A 157 7.89 -19.88 -11.22
C THR A 157 9.26 -20.18 -11.81
N GLU A 158 9.55 -21.47 -12.05
CA GLU A 158 10.84 -21.92 -12.62
C GLU A 158 11.22 -21.25 -13.95
N ARG A 159 10.24 -20.75 -14.71
CA ARG A 159 10.44 -20.12 -16.01
C ARG A 159 10.53 -18.59 -15.94
N GLY A 160 10.49 -18.00 -14.74
CA GLY A 160 10.16 -16.59 -14.57
C GLY A 160 8.70 -16.30 -14.92
N THR A 161 8.21 -15.11 -14.58
CA THR A 161 6.84 -14.67 -14.92
C THR A 161 6.75 -14.39 -16.42
N GLY A 162 6.49 -15.42 -17.23
CA GLY A 162 6.11 -15.25 -18.63
C GLY A 162 7.15 -14.55 -19.52
N LEU A 163 8.46 -14.69 -19.25
CA LEU A 163 9.53 -14.21 -20.11
C LEU A 163 9.54 -15.01 -21.44
N GLN A 164 8.59 -14.72 -22.34
CA GLN A 164 8.58 -15.13 -23.74
C GLN A 164 8.71 -13.88 -24.60
N GLY A 165 9.93 -13.38 -24.75
CA GLY A 165 10.22 -12.24 -25.62
C GLY A 165 11.70 -11.87 -25.58
N PRO A 166 12.28 -11.35 -26.68
CA PRO A 166 13.66 -10.93 -26.69
C PRO A 166 13.86 -9.75 -25.72
N PRO A 167 15.01 -9.65 -25.04
CA PRO A 167 15.36 -8.44 -24.31
C PRO A 167 15.43 -7.28 -25.30
N PHE A 168 14.78 -6.17 -24.95
CA PHE A 168 14.84 -4.92 -25.70
C PHE A 168 16.27 -4.37 -25.77
#